data_AF-A0A1Y4D3F3-F1
#
_entry.id   AF-A0A1Y4D3F3-F1
#
_cell.length_a   1.000
_cell.length_b   1.000
_cell.length_c   1.000
_cell.angle_alpha   90.00
_cell.angle_beta   90.00
_cell.angle_gamma   90.00
#
_symmetry.space_group_name_H-M   'P 1'
#
loop_
_entity.id
_entity.type
_entity.pdbx_description
1 polymer ?
#
loop_
_entity_poly.entity_id
_entity_poly.type
_entity_poly.pdbx_seq_one_letter_code
_entity_poly.pdbx_strand_id
1 'polypeptide(L)'
;MAIKRTYQVGLSTLIYMFILVALSFIVGCYGLFVSYVSRDKVDIYYTRCITLMEENSKLREQLANVAPASKKVEMVFNVGDDEFAPKTLARANRNLLNIRYFGGEKFKGTIGVDKHNHVIFSHPAFSVRAGAIILKNYEKKHGIKTIKDMIHRFAEGNREQYIKFVCKWLDVHPTQKISITKNLHRILPAMIKFETGEDVGMEYTEIINAIIS
;
A
#
# COMPACT_ATOMS: atom_id res chain seq x y z
N MET A 1 66.96 2.73 -12.04
CA MET A 1 65.87 3.73 -11.89
C MET A 1 64.46 3.13 -12.03
N ALA A 2 64.26 2.05 -12.80
CA ALA A 2 62.94 1.45 -13.04
C ALA A 2 62.24 0.80 -11.82
N ILE A 3 62.99 0.14 -10.91
CA ILE A 3 62.43 -0.63 -9.79
C ILE A 3 61.77 0.25 -8.70
N LYS A 4 62.31 1.45 -8.43
CA LYS A 4 61.69 2.40 -7.49
C LYS A 4 60.35 2.92 -8.01
N ARG A 5 60.22 3.09 -9.33
CA ARG A 5 59.01 3.63 -9.98
C ARG A 5 57.87 2.62 -9.95
N THR A 6 58.14 1.33 -10.17
CA THR A 6 57.13 0.25 -10.07
C THR A 6 56.64 0.02 -8.64
N TYR A 7 57.52 0.09 -7.64
CA TYR A 7 57.12 0.01 -6.22
C TYR A 7 56.22 1.17 -5.80
N GLN A 8 56.55 2.39 -6.23
CA GLN A 8 55.78 3.58 -5.87
C GLN A 8 54.39 3.60 -6.52
N VAL A 9 54.28 3.05 -7.74
CA VAL A 9 52.99 2.86 -8.44
C VAL A 9 52.16 1.74 -7.81
N GLY A 10 52.79 0.63 -7.38
CA GLY A 10 52.11 -0.46 -6.67
C GLY A 10 51.60 -0.06 -5.28
N LEU A 11 52.33 0.81 -4.58
CA LEU A 11 51.90 1.32 -3.27
C LEU A 11 50.73 2.30 -3.40
N SER A 12 50.72 3.17 -4.42
CA SER A 12 49.62 4.11 -4.63
C SER A 12 48.33 3.39 -5.01
N THR A 13 48.39 2.38 -5.89
CA THR A 13 47.22 1.58 -6.27
C THR A 13 46.65 0.79 -5.09
N LEU A 14 47.50 0.27 -4.20
CA LEU A 14 47.07 -0.37 -2.96
C LEU A 14 46.30 0.60 -2.06
N ILE A 15 46.82 1.82 -1.88
CA ILE A 15 46.17 2.87 -1.08
C ILE A 15 44.80 3.24 -1.68
N TYR A 16 44.70 3.39 -3.00
CA TYR A 16 43.42 3.66 -3.66
C TYR A 16 42.42 2.50 -3.52
N MET A 17 42.87 1.24 -3.56
CA MET A 17 41.99 0.10 -3.26
C MET A 17 41.47 0.14 -1.82
N PHE A 18 42.32 0.42 -0.83
CA PHE A 18 41.86 0.53 0.56
C PHE A 18 40.86 1.67 0.77
N ILE A 19 41.08 2.81 0.11
CA ILE A 19 40.14 3.94 0.16
C ILE A 19 38.80 3.57 -0.49
N LEU A 20 38.80 2.89 -1.64
CA LEU A 20 37.58 2.43 -2.32
C LEU A 20 36.79 1.42 -1.47
N VAL A 21 37.48 0.49 -0.82
CA VAL A 21 36.86 -0.50 0.09
C VAL A 21 36.26 0.19 1.31
N ALA A 22 36.97 1.16 1.90
CA ALA A 22 36.45 1.94 3.01
C ALA A 22 35.22 2.78 2.61
N LEU A 23 35.25 3.43 1.44
CA LEU A 23 34.11 4.22 0.95
C LEU A 23 32.87 3.36 0.71
N SER A 24 33.05 2.19 0.08
CA SER A 24 31.95 1.27 -0.17
C SER A 24 31.36 0.69 1.12
N PHE A 25 32.20 0.45 2.13
CA PHE A 25 31.74 0.04 3.46
C PHE A 25 30.90 1.14 4.15
N ILE A 26 31.34 2.41 4.09
CA ILE A 26 30.61 3.54 4.66
C ILE A 26 29.24 3.70 3.99
N VAL A 27 29.18 3.63 2.65
CA VAL A 27 27.91 3.69 1.91
C VAL A 27 26.99 2.52 2.28
N GLY A 28 27.55 1.32 2.45
CA GLY A 28 26.80 0.15 2.92
C GLY A 28 26.21 0.33 4.32
N CYS A 29 27.01 0.80 5.28
CA CYS A 29 26.56 1.10 6.64
C CYS A 29 25.47 2.18 6.67
N TYR A 30 25.63 3.24 5.87
CA TYR A 30 24.62 4.29 5.76
C TYR A 30 23.31 3.77 5.16
N GLY A 31 23.38 2.94 4.11
CA GLY A 31 22.21 2.29 3.53
C GLY A 31 21.45 1.40 4.51
N LEU A 32 22.17 0.64 5.35
CA LEU A 32 21.58 -0.17 6.40
C LEU A 32 20.90 0.68 7.48
N PHE A 33 21.55 1.76 7.92
CA PHE A 33 21.00 2.68 8.91
C PHE A 33 19.71 3.35 8.42
N VAL A 34 19.70 3.89 7.20
CA VAL A 34 18.49 4.49 6.60
C VAL A 34 17.39 3.44 6.45
N SER A 35 17.73 2.22 6.02
CA SER A 35 16.74 1.14 5.89
C SER A 35 16.12 0.75 7.23
N TYR A 36 16.91 0.71 8.31
CA TYR A 36 16.46 0.42 9.66
C TYR A 36 15.46 1.49 10.15
N VAL A 37 15.84 2.77 10.08
CA VAL A 37 14.99 3.89 10.52
C VAL A 37 13.68 3.96 9.75
N SER A 38 13.70 3.71 8.43
CA SER A 38 12.47 3.69 7.63
C SER A 38 11.52 2.56 8.04
N ARG A 39 12.02 1.39 8.46
CA ARG A 39 11.17 0.29 8.93
C ARG A 39 10.48 0.63 10.25
N ASP A 40 11.21 1.18 11.22
CA ASP A 40 10.66 1.53 12.54
C ASP A 40 9.59 2.62 12.42
N LYS A 41 9.83 3.65 11.61
CA LYS A 41 8.84 4.70 11.35
C LYS A 41 7.53 4.12 10.82
N VAL A 42 7.62 3.29 9.78
CA VAL A 42 6.48 2.63 9.15
C VAL A 42 5.66 1.84 10.17
N ASP A 43 6.30 1.14 11.10
CA ASP A 43 5.64 0.32 12.12
C ASP A 43 4.93 1.15 13.20
N ILE A 44 5.53 2.26 13.61
CA ILE A 44 4.92 3.22 14.53
C ILE A 44 3.66 3.84 13.92
N TYR A 45 3.71 4.23 12.64
CA TYR A 45 2.54 4.77 11.94
C TYR A 45 1.40 3.77 11.85
N TYR A 46 1.67 2.50 11.52
CA TYR A 46 0.63 1.47 11.51
C TYR A 46 -0.07 1.34 12.86
N THR A 47 0.70 1.33 13.94
CA THR A 47 0.16 1.24 15.30
C THR A 47 -0.73 2.45 15.59
N ARG A 48 -0.27 3.65 15.25
CA ARG A 48 -1.03 4.88 15.47
C ARG A 48 -2.33 4.92 14.65
N CYS A 49 -2.32 4.49 13.39
CA CYS A 49 -3.52 4.41 12.56
C CYS A 49 -4.56 3.44 13.14
N ILE A 50 -4.12 2.26 13.62
CA ILE A 50 -5.01 1.28 14.25
C ILE A 50 -5.66 1.89 15.50
N THR A 51 -4.87 2.53 16.36
CA THR A 51 -5.38 3.17 17.58
C THR A 51 -6.36 4.31 17.29
N LEU A 52 -6.02 5.23 16.37
CA LEU A 52 -6.87 6.36 16.00
C LEU A 52 -8.20 5.90 15.37
N MET A 53 -8.17 4.84 14.57
CA MET A 53 -9.40 4.25 14.00
C MET A 53 -10.26 3.57 15.06
N GLU A 54 -9.64 2.91 16.03
CA GLU A 54 -10.36 2.31 17.15
C GLU A 54 -11.02 3.40 18.02
N GLU A 55 -10.31 4.48 18.31
CA GLU A 55 -10.85 5.68 18.96
C GLU A 55 -12.00 6.29 18.16
N ASN A 56 -11.85 6.46 16.84
CA ASN A 56 -12.92 6.96 15.96
C ASN A 56 -14.13 6.03 15.91
N SER A 57 -13.93 4.71 15.95
CA SER A 57 -15.02 3.74 16.00
C SER A 57 -15.79 3.84 17.32
N LYS A 58 -15.09 3.98 18.45
CA LYS A 58 -15.67 4.20 19.78
C LYS A 58 -16.40 5.53 19.86
N LEU A 59 -15.85 6.59 19.27
CA LEU A 59 -16.52 7.89 19.19
C LEU A 59 -17.81 7.83 18.37
N ARG A 60 -17.83 7.06 17.26
CA ARG A 60 -19.05 6.84 16.47
C ARG A 60 -20.09 6.04 17.23
N GLU A 61 -19.66 5.05 18.02
CA GLU A 61 -20.53 4.27 18.90
C GLU A 61 -21.07 5.14 20.06
N GLN A 62 -20.23 5.98 20.65
CA GLN A 62 -20.64 6.99 21.63
C GLN A 62 -21.64 7.98 21.03
N LEU A 63 -21.41 8.46 19.82
CA LEU A 63 -22.35 9.35 19.11
C LEU A 63 -23.69 8.65 18.82
N ALA A 64 -23.69 7.35 18.55
CA ALA A 64 -24.90 6.56 18.37
C ALA A 64 -25.66 6.33 19.68
N ASN A 65 -24.94 6.27 20.82
CA ASN A 65 -25.51 6.07 22.16
C ASN A 65 -25.96 7.38 22.82
N VAL A 66 -25.50 8.54 22.35
CA VAL A 66 -26.06 9.84 22.71
C VAL A 66 -27.37 9.99 21.92
N ALA A 67 -28.50 9.68 22.59
CA ALA A 67 -29.84 9.82 22.02
C ALA A 67 -30.05 11.19 21.33
N PRO A 68 -30.77 11.26 20.21
CA PRO A 68 -30.90 12.48 19.42
C PRO A 68 -31.67 13.53 20.20
N ALA A 69 -31.07 14.71 20.41
CA ALA A 69 -31.82 15.90 20.77
C ALA A 69 -32.84 16.18 19.64
N SER A 70 -34.10 15.91 19.95
CA SER A 70 -35.21 15.84 19.01
C SER A 70 -35.48 17.16 18.30
N LYS A 71 -35.42 17.15 16.96
CA LYS A 71 -36.45 17.80 16.14
C LYS A 71 -36.96 16.76 15.15
N LYS A 72 -38.11 16.17 15.49
CA LYS A 72 -38.77 15.12 14.68
C LYS A 72 -39.27 15.77 13.38
N VAL A 73 -38.51 15.63 12.31
CA VAL A 73 -39.05 15.75 10.94
C VAL A 73 -39.42 14.33 10.54
N GLU A 74 -40.71 14.04 10.45
CA GLU A 74 -41.18 12.74 9.96
C GLU A 74 -40.82 12.61 8.48
N MET A 75 -39.77 11.85 8.20
CA MET A 75 -39.55 11.27 6.88
C MET A 75 -40.14 9.86 6.89
N VAL A 76 -41.22 9.67 6.12
CA VAL A 76 -41.81 8.37 5.86
C VAL A 76 -40.86 7.61 4.93
N PHE A 77 -40.17 6.60 5.46
CA PHE A 77 -39.47 5.61 4.65
C PHE A 77 -40.37 4.39 4.51
N ASN A 78 -40.80 4.09 3.28
CA ASN A 78 -41.33 2.77 2.96
C ASN A 78 -40.14 1.81 2.95
N VAL A 79 -39.97 1.10 4.06
CA VAL A 79 -38.97 0.04 4.19
C VAL A 79 -39.51 -1.17 3.45
N GLY A 80 -39.02 -1.37 2.22
CA GLY A 80 -39.03 -2.70 1.60
C GLY A 80 -38.08 -3.62 2.38
N ASP A 81 -38.33 -4.91 2.31
CA ASP A 81 -37.83 -5.98 3.18
C ASP A 81 -36.31 -6.28 3.07
N ASP A 82 -35.47 -5.26 2.96
CA ASP A 82 -34.01 -5.39 2.84
C ASP A 82 -33.35 -5.44 4.23
N GLU A 83 -33.70 -6.48 4.98
CA GLU A 83 -33.10 -6.84 6.26
C GLU A 83 -31.60 -7.16 6.08
N PHE A 84 -30.73 -6.33 6.66
CA PHE A 84 -29.29 -6.60 6.89
C PHE A 84 -28.45 -6.90 5.63
N ALA A 85 -28.10 -5.86 4.86
CA ALA A 85 -27.15 -5.96 3.76
C ALA A 85 -25.89 -6.78 4.17
N PRO A 86 -25.54 -7.85 3.44
CA PRO A 86 -24.47 -8.75 3.86
C PRO A 86 -23.16 -7.99 3.92
N LYS A 87 -22.47 -8.10 5.05
CA LYS A 87 -21.08 -7.65 5.24
C LYS A 87 -20.28 -8.24 4.08
N THR A 88 -19.91 -7.43 3.09
CA THR A 88 -19.21 -7.93 1.90
C THR A 88 -17.96 -8.70 2.35
N LEU A 89 -17.62 -9.80 1.68
CA LEU A 89 -16.48 -10.66 2.07
C LEU A 89 -15.19 -9.84 2.25
N ALA A 90 -15.01 -8.80 1.44
CA ALA A 90 -13.93 -7.82 1.57
C ALA A 90 -13.89 -7.14 2.96
N ARG A 91 -15.05 -6.71 3.47
CA ARG A 91 -15.17 -6.05 4.78
C ARG A 91 -15.02 -7.05 5.94
N ALA A 92 -15.47 -8.29 5.76
CA ALA A 92 -15.25 -9.37 6.73
C ALA A 92 -13.75 -9.74 6.85
N ASN A 93 -13.06 -9.84 5.70
CA ASN A 93 -11.64 -10.19 5.64
C ASN A 93 -10.70 -9.01 5.92
N ARG A 94 -11.24 -7.78 6.04
CA ARG A 94 -10.47 -6.52 6.10
C ARG A 94 -9.50 -6.39 4.92
N ASN A 95 -9.93 -6.88 3.77
CA ASN A 95 -9.18 -6.97 2.53
C ASN A 95 -9.85 -6.09 1.47
N LEU A 96 -9.54 -4.78 1.54
CA LEU A 96 -10.15 -3.74 0.69
C LEU A 96 -9.84 -3.88 -0.80
N LEU A 97 -8.84 -4.70 -1.14
CA LEU A 97 -8.30 -4.84 -2.49
C LEU A 97 -8.45 -6.28 -3.03
N ASN A 98 -9.20 -7.14 -2.35
CA ASN A 98 -9.41 -8.55 -2.73
C ASN A 98 -8.10 -9.31 -3.01
N ILE A 99 -7.05 -9.02 -2.22
CA ILE A 99 -5.72 -9.59 -2.38
C ILE A 99 -5.75 -11.09 -2.11
N ARG A 100 -5.24 -11.88 -3.05
CA ARG A 100 -5.10 -13.33 -2.93
C ARG A 100 -3.79 -13.73 -2.28
N TYR A 101 -3.79 -14.89 -1.65
CA TYR A 101 -2.59 -15.50 -1.10
C TYR A 101 -1.82 -16.23 -2.22
N PHE A 102 -0.53 -15.92 -2.39
CA PHE A 102 0.29 -16.46 -3.49
C PHE A 102 1.40 -17.42 -3.02
N GLY A 103 1.36 -17.88 -1.75
CA GLY A 103 2.43 -18.68 -1.15
C GLY A 103 3.67 -17.84 -0.80
N GLY A 104 4.32 -18.13 0.33
CA GLY A 104 5.50 -17.40 0.82
C GLY A 104 5.24 -16.52 2.04
N GLU A 105 6.19 -15.62 2.34
CA GLU A 105 6.13 -14.74 3.53
C GLU A 105 4.80 -13.99 3.59
N LYS A 106 4.10 -14.21 4.71
CA LYS A 106 2.81 -13.62 5.01
C LYS A 106 2.93 -12.10 4.93
N PHE A 107 2.08 -11.46 4.14
CA PHE A 107 1.94 -10.00 4.20
C PHE A 107 1.78 -9.60 5.68
N LYS A 108 2.46 -8.53 6.09
CA LYS A 108 2.38 -8.08 7.49
C LYS A 108 0.91 -7.91 7.88
N GLY A 109 0.52 -8.43 9.04
CA GLY A 109 -0.86 -8.37 9.54
C GLY A 109 -1.81 -9.42 8.97
N THR A 110 -1.33 -10.40 8.19
CA THR A 110 -2.15 -11.56 7.80
C THR A 110 -2.44 -12.44 9.00
N ILE A 111 -3.72 -12.74 9.24
CA ILE A 111 -4.21 -13.63 10.31
C ILE A 111 -4.80 -14.94 9.77
N GLY A 112 -5.03 -15.04 8.47
CA GLY A 112 -5.58 -16.24 7.84
C GLY A 112 -5.81 -16.05 6.35
N VAL A 113 -6.47 -17.04 5.75
CA VAL A 113 -6.90 -17.05 4.35
C VAL A 113 -8.33 -17.60 4.33
N ASP A 114 -9.20 -17.02 3.51
CA ASP A 114 -10.58 -17.49 3.36
C ASP A 114 -10.69 -18.70 2.41
N LYS A 115 -11.91 -19.23 2.26
CA LYS A 115 -12.21 -20.36 1.36
C LYS A 115 -11.97 -20.07 -0.13
N HIS A 116 -11.84 -18.80 -0.51
CA HIS A 116 -11.60 -18.32 -1.87
C HIS A 116 -10.15 -17.87 -2.09
N ASN A 117 -9.25 -18.21 -1.15
CA ASN A 117 -7.84 -17.86 -1.18
C ASN A 117 -7.56 -16.34 -1.05
N HIS A 118 -8.50 -15.56 -0.52
CA HIS A 118 -8.25 -14.16 -0.14
C HIS A 118 -7.59 -14.08 1.22
N VAL A 119 -6.63 -13.17 1.33
CA VAL A 119 -5.94 -12.91 2.60
C VAL A 119 -6.93 -12.29 3.59
N ILE A 120 -6.91 -12.80 4.82
CA ILE A 120 -7.59 -12.20 5.97
C ILE A 120 -6.56 -11.37 6.73
N PHE A 121 -6.81 -10.08 6.86
CA PHE A 121 -5.95 -9.17 7.60
C PHE A 121 -6.51 -8.91 9.01
N SER A 122 -5.61 -8.70 9.98
CA SER A 122 -5.97 -8.17 11.29
C SER A 122 -6.56 -6.77 11.18
N HIS A 123 -6.18 -6.01 10.14
CA HIS A 123 -6.61 -4.62 9.95
C HIS A 123 -6.62 -4.19 8.46
N PRO A 124 -7.56 -3.34 8.01
CA PRO A 124 -7.63 -2.89 6.60
C PRO A 124 -6.38 -2.17 6.09
N ALA A 125 -5.67 -1.45 6.97
CA ALA A 125 -4.38 -0.82 6.68
C ALA A 125 -3.35 -1.81 6.07
N PHE A 126 -3.37 -3.07 6.53
CA PHE A 126 -2.46 -4.09 6.01
C PHE A 126 -2.83 -4.53 4.58
N SER A 127 -4.11 -4.49 4.22
CA SER A 127 -4.57 -4.69 2.84
C SER A 127 -4.03 -3.58 1.92
N VAL A 128 -4.10 -2.32 2.35
CA VAL A 128 -3.59 -1.18 1.57
C VAL A 128 -2.07 -1.30 1.38
N ARG A 129 -1.35 -1.63 2.46
CA ARG A 129 0.10 -1.90 2.42
C ARG A 129 0.45 -3.01 1.45
N ALA A 130 -0.26 -4.14 1.53
CA ALA A 130 -0.03 -5.29 0.66
C ALA A 130 -0.27 -4.90 -0.81
N GLY A 131 -1.34 -4.17 -1.10
CA GLY A 131 -1.62 -3.62 -2.44
C GLY A 131 -0.50 -2.72 -2.95
N ALA A 132 -0.03 -1.77 -2.14
CA ALA A 132 1.08 -0.88 -2.49
C ALA A 132 2.36 -1.67 -2.84
N ILE A 133 2.69 -2.70 -2.06
CA ILE A 133 3.86 -3.56 -2.31
C ILE A 133 3.71 -4.34 -3.62
N ILE A 134 2.52 -4.90 -3.89
CA ILE A 134 2.22 -5.63 -5.13
C ILE A 134 2.45 -4.70 -6.34
N LEU A 135 1.85 -3.51 -6.32
CA LEU A 135 1.95 -2.54 -7.43
C LEU A 135 3.37 -2.01 -7.62
N LYS A 136 4.10 -1.73 -6.53
CA LYS A 136 5.53 -1.38 -6.57
C LYS A 136 6.37 -2.48 -7.21
N ASN A 137 6.07 -3.75 -6.90
CA ASN A 137 6.72 -4.90 -7.52
C ASN A 137 6.36 -5.05 -9.00
N TYR A 138 5.13 -4.73 -9.41
CA TYR A 138 4.74 -4.75 -10.83
C TYR A 138 5.60 -3.80 -11.66
N GLU A 139 5.82 -2.57 -11.20
CA GLU A 139 6.70 -1.63 -11.89
C GLU A 139 8.17 -2.08 -11.80
N LYS A 140 8.67 -2.41 -10.60
CA LYS A 140 10.09 -2.70 -10.38
C LYS A 140 10.56 -4.01 -11.01
N LYS A 141 9.79 -5.08 -10.89
CA LYS A 141 10.18 -6.44 -11.33
C LYS A 141 9.67 -6.79 -12.71
N HIS A 142 8.54 -6.21 -13.14
CA HIS A 142 7.89 -6.57 -14.40
C HIS A 142 7.85 -5.40 -15.41
N GLY A 143 8.40 -4.25 -15.07
CA GLY A 143 8.48 -3.10 -15.99
C GLY A 143 7.13 -2.51 -16.36
N ILE A 144 6.07 -2.78 -15.58
CA ILE A 144 4.72 -2.30 -15.84
C ILE A 144 4.67 -0.79 -15.63
N LYS A 145 4.25 -0.06 -16.67
CA LYS A 145 4.24 1.41 -16.71
C LYS A 145 2.92 2.01 -17.20
N THR A 146 1.85 1.22 -17.30
CA THR A 146 0.54 1.70 -17.76
C THR A 146 -0.55 1.21 -16.81
N ILE A 147 -1.65 1.96 -16.70
CA ILE A 147 -2.82 1.54 -15.91
C ILE A 147 -3.43 0.27 -16.51
N LYS A 148 -3.47 0.17 -17.85
CA LYS A 148 -3.96 -1.02 -18.55
C LYS A 148 -3.21 -2.28 -18.10
N ASP A 149 -1.88 -2.30 -18.21
CA ASP A 149 -1.08 -3.49 -17.88
C ASP A 149 -1.13 -3.81 -16.37
N MET A 150 -1.17 -2.76 -15.54
CA MET A 150 -1.31 -2.90 -14.09
C MET A 150 -2.60 -3.62 -13.72
N ILE A 151 -3.75 -3.16 -14.24
CA ILE A 151 -5.06 -3.76 -13.95
C ILE A 151 -5.21 -5.13 -14.60
N HIS A 152 -4.71 -5.34 -15.82
CA HIS A 152 -4.71 -6.68 -16.43
C HIS A 152 -4.00 -7.72 -15.57
N ARG A 153 -2.94 -7.32 -14.88
CA ARG A 153 -2.20 -8.18 -13.96
C ARG A 153 -2.85 -8.31 -12.58
N PHE A 154 -3.51 -7.26 -12.11
CA PHE A 154 -4.13 -7.23 -10.79
C PHE A 154 -5.47 -7.98 -10.76
N ALA A 155 -6.36 -7.69 -11.71
CA ALA A 155 -7.73 -8.19 -11.73
C ALA A 155 -7.86 -9.41 -12.66
N GLU A 156 -8.64 -10.39 -12.23
CA GLU A 156 -8.98 -11.57 -13.04
C GLU A 156 -10.18 -11.30 -13.97
N GLY A 157 -11.12 -10.41 -13.58
CA GLY A 157 -12.33 -10.07 -14.33
C GLY A 157 -12.63 -8.56 -14.34
N ASN A 158 -13.65 -8.15 -15.12
CA ASN A 158 -14.13 -6.75 -15.25
C ASN A 158 -13.06 -5.70 -15.55
N ARG A 159 -11.97 -6.11 -16.21
CA ARG A 159 -10.76 -5.30 -16.43
C ARG A 159 -11.04 -3.99 -17.16
N GLU A 160 -11.88 -4.01 -18.19
CA GLU A 160 -12.16 -2.82 -19.00
C GLU A 160 -12.87 -1.72 -18.20
N GLN A 161 -13.86 -2.09 -17.37
CA GLN A 161 -14.55 -1.16 -16.49
C GLN A 161 -13.62 -0.61 -15.42
N TYR A 162 -12.77 -1.48 -14.86
CA TYR A 162 -11.78 -1.10 -13.86
C TYR A 162 -10.74 -0.12 -14.44
N ILE A 163 -10.18 -0.43 -15.62
CA ILE A 163 -9.26 0.46 -16.34
C ILE A 163 -9.92 1.81 -16.59
N LYS A 164 -11.15 1.82 -17.13
CA LYS A 164 -11.88 3.07 -17.41
C LYS A 164 -12.10 3.91 -16.15
N PHE A 165 -12.48 3.27 -15.04
CA PHE A 165 -12.69 3.95 -13.76
C PHE A 165 -11.39 4.59 -13.24
N VAL A 166 -10.32 3.81 -13.17
CA VAL A 166 -9.02 4.26 -12.63
C VAL A 166 -8.40 5.33 -13.53
N CYS A 167 -8.46 5.16 -14.86
CA CYS A 167 -7.99 6.17 -15.81
C CYS A 167 -8.76 7.49 -15.68
N LYS A 168 -10.09 7.44 -15.52
CA LYS A 168 -10.91 8.64 -15.30
C LYS A 168 -10.54 9.34 -13.99
N TRP A 169 -10.28 8.58 -12.92
CA TRP A 169 -9.88 9.12 -11.63
C TRP A 169 -8.52 9.83 -11.68
N LEU A 170 -7.58 9.26 -12.42
CA LEU A 170 -6.21 9.75 -12.53
C LEU A 170 -6.04 10.83 -13.60
N ASP A 171 -7.02 11.00 -14.48
CA ASP A 171 -6.97 11.82 -15.69
C ASP A 171 -5.79 11.42 -16.61
N VAL A 172 -5.73 10.12 -16.95
CA VAL A 172 -4.67 9.54 -17.80
C VAL A 172 -5.24 8.57 -18.82
N HIS A 173 -4.58 8.44 -19.96
CA HIS A 173 -4.97 7.46 -20.97
C HIS A 173 -4.54 6.02 -20.53
N PRO A 174 -5.31 4.95 -20.83
CA PRO A 174 -4.99 3.58 -20.41
C PRO A 174 -3.59 3.08 -20.77
N THR A 175 -3.07 3.50 -21.93
CA THR A 175 -1.74 3.14 -22.45
C THR A 175 -0.67 4.20 -22.18
N GLN A 176 -1.02 5.29 -21.50
CA GLN A 176 -0.08 6.34 -21.14
C GLN A 176 0.97 5.78 -20.18
N LYS A 177 2.24 6.04 -20.49
CA LYS A 177 3.35 5.66 -19.62
C LYS A 177 3.36 6.57 -18.39
N ILE A 178 3.15 5.98 -17.21
CA ILE A 178 3.21 6.66 -15.92
C ILE A 178 4.03 5.80 -14.94
N SER A 179 4.61 6.43 -13.92
CA SER A 179 5.23 5.66 -12.84
C SER A 179 4.17 5.20 -11.84
N ILE A 180 4.00 3.89 -11.69
CA ILE A 180 2.98 3.32 -10.78
C ILE A 180 3.33 3.67 -9.33
N THR A 181 4.59 3.48 -8.93
CA THR A 181 5.08 3.73 -7.56
C THR A 181 4.87 5.18 -7.15
N LYS A 182 5.20 6.14 -8.02
CA LYS A 182 5.01 7.58 -7.71
C LYS A 182 3.53 7.97 -7.59
N ASN A 183 2.65 7.25 -8.29
CA ASN A 183 1.22 7.52 -8.31
C ASN A 183 0.41 6.62 -7.37
N LEU A 184 1.03 5.80 -6.52
CA LEU A 184 0.31 4.90 -5.60
C LEU A 184 -0.71 5.63 -4.72
N HIS A 185 -0.38 6.84 -4.26
CA HIS A 185 -1.25 7.68 -3.43
C HIS A 185 -2.55 8.10 -4.14
N ARG A 186 -2.59 8.06 -5.48
CA ARG A 186 -3.80 8.31 -6.29
C ARG A 186 -4.43 7.02 -6.80
N ILE A 187 -3.61 6.03 -7.14
CA ILE A 187 -4.06 4.74 -7.70
C ILE A 187 -4.80 3.91 -6.65
N LEU A 188 -4.24 3.76 -5.44
CA LEU A 188 -4.83 2.89 -4.41
C LEU A 188 -6.21 3.35 -3.94
N PRO A 189 -6.46 4.65 -3.68
CA PRO A 189 -7.81 5.12 -3.36
C PRO A 189 -8.81 4.82 -4.49
N ALA A 190 -8.42 5.01 -5.76
CA ALA A 190 -9.27 4.69 -6.89
C ALA A 190 -9.60 3.19 -6.94
N MET A 191 -8.61 2.33 -6.70
CA MET A 191 -8.83 0.87 -6.65
C MET A 191 -9.77 0.48 -5.50
N ILE A 192 -9.54 0.98 -4.28
CA ILE A 192 -10.40 0.66 -3.13
C ILE A 192 -11.83 1.14 -3.38
N LYS A 193 -12.02 2.34 -3.93
CA LYS A 193 -13.33 2.87 -4.29
C LYS A 193 -14.05 1.98 -5.30
N PHE A 194 -13.32 1.44 -6.29
CA PHE A 194 -13.87 0.51 -7.27
C PHE A 194 -14.29 -0.82 -6.63
N GLU A 195 -13.46 -1.38 -5.74
CA GLU A 195 -13.71 -2.69 -5.11
C GLU A 195 -14.82 -2.67 -4.05
N THR A 196 -14.92 -1.58 -3.29
CA THR A 196 -15.78 -1.50 -2.09
C THR A 196 -16.93 -0.52 -2.22
N GLY A 197 -16.87 0.42 -3.17
CA GLY A 197 -17.78 1.56 -3.25
C GLY A 197 -17.53 2.64 -2.17
N GLU A 198 -16.62 2.41 -1.23
CA GLU A 198 -16.33 3.33 -0.13
C GLU A 198 -15.32 4.40 -0.55
N ASP A 199 -15.58 5.66 -0.18
CA ASP A 199 -14.57 6.71 -0.27
C ASP A 199 -13.62 6.57 0.92
N VAL A 200 -12.51 5.88 0.69
CA VAL A 200 -11.36 5.95 1.59
C VAL A 200 -10.72 7.32 1.44
N GLY A 201 -10.94 8.17 2.45
CA GLY A 201 -10.32 9.49 2.54
C GLY A 201 -8.80 9.43 2.76
N MET A 202 -8.20 10.57 3.10
CA MET A 202 -6.75 10.73 3.32
C MET A 202 -6.15 9.81 4.41
N GLU A 203 -6.96 9.08 5.14
CA GLU A 203 -6.58 8.22 6.27
C GLU A 203 -5.51 7.18 5.92
N TYR A 204 -5.48 6.70 4.67
CA TYR A 204 -4.47 5.75 4.20
C TYR A 204 -3.34 6.40 3.38
N THR A 205 -3.42 7.69 3.09
CA THR A 205 -2.41 8.42 2.31
C THR A 205 -1.05 8.43 3.00
N GLU A 206 -1.03 8.56 4.32
CA GLU A 206 0.20 8.53 5.13
C GLU A 206 0.92 7.18 5.04
N ILE A 207 0.14 6.08 5.10
CA ILE A 207 0.65 4.71 4.92
C ILE A 207 1.28 4.57 3.53
N ILE A 208 0.61 5.09 2.51
CA ILE A 208 1.11 5.02 1.14
C ILE A 208 2.39 5.85 0.98
N ASN A 209 2.43 7.06 1.54
CA ASN A 209 3.61 7.92 1.51
C ASN A 209 4.81 7.27 2.20
N ALA A 210 4.60 6.61 3.33
CA ALA A 210 5.66 5.88 4.05
C ALA A 210 6.22 4.68 3.26
N ILE A 211 5.49 4.15 2.28
CA ILE A 211 5.96 3.07 1.39
C ILE A 211 6.70 3.61 0.15
N ILE A 212 6.39 4.85 -0.23
CA ILE A 212 7.02 5.57 -1.34
C ILE A 212 8.38 6.16 -0.92
N SER A 213 8.49 6.70 0.31
CA SER A 213 9.73 7.25 0.90
C SER A 213 10.77 6.18 1.19
#